data_AF-A0AAN6LPP3-F1
#
_entry.id   AF-A0AAN6LPP3-F1
#
_cell.length_a   1.000
_cell.length_b   1.000
_cell.length_c   1.000
_cell.angle_alpha   90.00
_cell.angle_beta   90.00
_cell.angle_gamma   90.00
#
_symmetry.space_group_name_H-M   'P 1'
#
loop_
_entity.id
_entity.type
_entity.pdbx_description
1 polymer ?
#
loop_
_entity_poly.entity_id
_entity_poly.type
_entity_poly.pdbx_seq_one_letter_code
_entity_poly.pdbx_strand_id
1 'polypeptide(L)'
;MESTTSTPTPIPSRLFSTANSSSLSVFKTLITNPPSTHYPLATETTSNIPIYTLPPFSSFSPSQRSALQDEWHHILLSGPGIFITKNLYPDPSLLTHVNEVFDSIIASEAAANVSKGDHFAPPNANTRIWNAFSKHGLRDPSSFVDYYSNPWIPLIASAWLGPAHRLTAQVNIVMPGGEAQIPHRDYHLGFQGSSEAAAFPRAAHAASQFLTLQGAVAHGDIPVESGPTRVLPYSQLVEGGYLSIRSEDFRALFQEHYVSLAMQQGDEYIASRCESLADIECVWETDGECGYGGVDWGDVGGFEGQVWEGGGE
;
A
#
# COMPACT_ATOMS: atom_id res chain seq x y z
N MET A 1 -26.62 43.30 -35.82
CA MET A 1 -26.47 41.84 -35.69
C MET A 1 -25.02 41.60 -35.34
N GLU A 2 -24.72 41.47 -34.06
CA GLU A 2 -23.37 41.24 -33.56
C GLU A 2 -23.10 39.73 -33.67
N SER A 3 -22.21 39.36 -34.58
CA SER A 3 -21.82 37.97 -34.82
C SER A 3 -20.87 37.54 -33.70
N THR A 4 -21.40 36.85 -32.69
CA THR A 4 -20.58 36.19 -31.66
C THR A 4 -19.89 34.98 -32.28
N THR A 5 -18.69 35.18 -32.81
CA THR A 5 -17.77 34.10 -33.15
C THR A 5 -17.30 33.43 -31.86
N SER A 6 -17.86 32.27 -31.51
CA SER A 6 -17.34 31.45 -30.41
C SER A 6 -15.99 30.86 -30.83
N THR A 7 -14.92 31.26 -30.16
CA THR A 7 -13.61 30.61 -30.29
C THR A 7 -13.74 29.14 -29.87
N PRO A 8 -13.29 28.16 -30.67
CA PRO A 8 -13.35 26.76 -30.28
C PRO A 8 -12.49 26.51 -29.04
N THR A 9 -13.08 25.93 -27.99
CA THR A 9 -12.32 25.51 -26.81
C THR A 9 -11.35 24.39 -27.22
N PRO A 10 -10.03 24.54 -26.99
CA PRO A 10 -9.06 23.52 -27.36
C PRO A 10 -9.29 22.24 -26.54
N ILE A 11 -9.13 21.10 -27.21
CA ILE A 11 -9.24 19.78 -26.58
C ILE A 11 -8.05 19.61 -25.61
N PRO A 12 -8.27 19.25 -24.34
CA PRO A 12 -7.19 19.10 -23.37
C PRO A 12 -6.28 17.90 -23.71
N SER A 13 -5.00 18.00 -23.36
CA SER A 13 -4.06 16.90 -23.54
C SER A 13 -4.44 15.70 -22.68
N ARG A 14 -4.40 14.51 -23.28
CA ARG A 14 -4.56 13.25 -22.55
C ARG A 14 -3.38 12.92 -21.63
N LEU A 15 -2.24 13.61 -21.76
CA LEU A 15 -1.01 13.34 -21.00
C LEU A 15 -0.79 14.37 -19.89
N PHE A 16 0.00 14.00 -18.88
CA PHE A 16 0.56 14.96 -17.93
C PHE A 16 1.74 15.71 -18.57
N SER A 17 1.90 16.99 -18.22
CA SER A 17 3.12 17.72 -18.55
C SER A 17 4.25 17.23 -17.65
N THR A 18 5.46 17.09 -18.19
CA THR A 18 6.65 16.74 -17.40
C THR A 18 7.17 17.92 -16.57
N ALA A 19 6.78 19.15 -16.92
CA ALA A 19 7.09 20.38 -16.19
C ALA A 19 5.89 20.78 -15.29
N ASN A 20 5.57 19.99 -14.27
CA ASN A 20 4.35 20.14 -13.46
C ASN A 20 4.58 20.94 -12.16
N SER A 21 4.88 22.25 -12.27
CA SER A 21 4.97 23.16 -11.11
C SER A 21 3.64 23.31 -10.35
N SER A 22 2.50 23.18 -11.05
CA SER A 22 1.17 23.25 -10.44
C SER A 22 0.92 22.08 -9.48
N SER A 23 1.32 20.84 -9.85
CA SER A 23 1.19 19.67 -8.98
C SER A 23 1.94 19.83 -7.67
N LEU A 24 3.11 20.49 -7.67
CA LEU A 24 3.90 20.73 -6.45
C LEU A 24 3.17 21.67 -5.48
N SER A 25 2.55 22.74 -5.98
CA SER A 25 1.79 23.67 -5.15
C SER A 25 0.52 23.04 -4.55
N VAL A 26 -0.18 22.22 -5.34
CA VAL A 26 -1.34 21.45 -4.89
C VAL A 26 -0.91 20.45 -3.81
N PHE A 27 0.16 19.70 -4.07
CA PHE A 27 0.72 18.75 -3.11
C PHE A 27 1.09 19.42 -1.78
N LYS A 28 1.85 20.52 -1.83
CA LYS A 28 2.24 21.28 -0.63
C LYS A 28 1.00 21.73 0.15
N THR A 29 -0.05 22.18 -0.54
CA THR A 29 -1.31 22.57 0.11
C THR A 29 -1.98 21.39 0.80
N LEU A 30 -2.09 20.24 0.13
CA LEU A 30 -2.71 19.04 0.68
C LEU A 30 -2.03 18.53 1.94
N ILE A 31 -0.69 18.54 1.98
CA ILE A 31 0.08 17.99 3.12
C ILE A 31 0.22 18.98 4.28
N THR A 32 0.10 20.29 4.02
CA THR A 32 0.21 21.32 5.06
C THR A 32 -1.14 21.78 5.59
N ASN A 33 -2.19 21.72 4.78
CA ASN A 33 -3.56 22.11 5.11
C ASN A 33 -4.56 21.05 4.60
N PRO A 34 -4.50 19.83 5.15
CA PRO A 34 -5.34 18.74 4.70
C PRO A 34 -6.83 19.03 4.95
N PRO A 35 -7.73 18.49 4.12
CA PRO A 35 -9.16 18.49 4.39
C PRO A 35 -9.47 17.88 5.76
N SER A 36 -10.25 18.58 6.59
CA SER A 36 -10.73 18.05 7.86
C SER A 36 -11.96 17.17 7.60
N THR A 37 -11.77 15.86 7.67
CA THR A 37 -12.85 14.87 7.62
C THR A 37 -12.88 14.12 8.95
N HIS A 38 -14.07 14.00 9.54
CA HIS A 38 -14.26 13.23 10.77
C HIS A 38 -14.72 11.81 10.42
N TYR A 39 -14.03 10.81 10.96
CA TYR A 39 -14.27 9.39 10.75
C TYR A 39 -14.85 8.77 12.03
N PRO A 40 -16.18 8.74 12.18
CA PRO A 40 -16.83 8.40 13.45
C PRO A 40 -16.68 6.93 13.87
N LEU A 41 -16.35 6.02 12.94
CA LEU A 41 -16.09 4.61 13.28
C LEU A 41 -14.62 4.36 13.66
N ALA A 42 -13.71 5.29 13.36
CA ALA A 42 -12.35 5.25 13.85
C ALA A 42 -12.31 5.43 15.37
N THR A 43 -11.43 4.69 16.03
CA THR A 43 -11.21 4.80 17.49
C THR A 43 -10.51 6.12 17.82
N GLU A 44 -9.54 6.51 17.00
CA GLU A 44 -8.83 7.77 17.11
C GLU A 44 -8.26 8.18 15.75
N THR A 45 -7.62 9.35 15.71
CA THR A 45 -6.89 9.82 14.53
C THR A 45 -5.60 10.46 14.99
N THR A 46 -4.47 9.96 14.48
CA THR A 46 -3.12 10.43 14.82
C THR A 46 -2.43 10.88 13.54
N SER A 47 -1.94 12.12 13.50
CA SER A 47 -1.26 12.67 12.32
C SER A 47 -2.07 12.53 11.02
N ASN A 48 -3.39 12.72 11.11
CA ASN A 48 -4.38 12.53 10.05
C ASN A 48 -4.60 11.08 9.58
N ILE A 49 -4.06 10.09 10.27
CA ILE A 49 -4.27 8.66 9.99
C ILE A 49 -5.38 8.16 10.93
N PRO A 50 -6.55 7.75 10.41
CA PRO A 50 -7.59 7.10 11.21
C PRO A 50 -7.11 5.74 11.71
N ILE A 51 -7.33 5.47 12.99
CA ILE A 51 -6.91 4.24 13.67
C ILE A 51 -8.16 3.52 14.19
N TYR A 52 -8.31 2.26 13.83
CA TYR A 52 -9.43 1.41 14.22
C TYR A 52 -8.97 0.33 15.19
N THR A 53 -9.65 0.17 16.31
CA THR A 53 -9.57 -1.05 17.12
C THR A 53 -10.79 -1.91 16.81
N LEU A 54 -10.59 -3.00 16.05
CA LEU A 54 -11.68 -3.85 15.58
C LEU A 54 -12.01 -4.94 16.61
N PRO A 55 -13.26 -5.02 17.10
CA PRO A 55 -13.70 -6.15 17.94
C PRO A 55 -13.73 -7.47 17.14
N PRO A 56 -14.09 -8.61 17.77
CA PRO A 56 -14.28 -9.86 17.02
C PRO A 56 -15.27 -9.67 15.87
N PHE A 57 -14.94 -10.15 14.67
CA PHE A 57 -15.74 -9.95 13.44
C PHE A 57 -17.22 -10.34 13.61
N SER A 58 -17.49 -11.40 14.37
CA SER A 58 -18.84 -11.89 14.67
C SER A 58 -19.69 -10.93 15.50
N SER A 59 -19.09 -9.97 16.19
CA SER A 59 -19.79 -8.97 16.99
C SER A 59 -20.46 -7.88 16.13
N PHE A 60 -20.11 -7.77 14.83
CA PHE A 60 -20.65 -6.76 13.94
C PHE A 60 -21.75 -7.35 13.04
N SER A 61 -22.91 -6.68 13.04
CA SER A 61 -23.97 -6.93 12.07
C SER A 61 -23.49 -6.65 10.63
N PRO A 62 -24.16 -7.19 9.60
CA PRO A 62 -23.84 -6.87 8.21
C PRO A 62 -23.89 -5.37 7.90
N SER A 63 -24.83 -4.62 8.49
CA SER A 63 -24.94 -3.17 8.27
C SER A 63 -23.79 -2.40 8.91
N GLN A 64 -23.31 -2.79 10.09
CA GLN A 64 -22.13 -2.18 10.72
C GLN A 64 -20.85 -2.45 9.90
N ARG A 65 -20.71 -3.66 9.36
CA ARG A 65 -19.61 -3.99 8.44
C ARG A 65 -19.69 -3.17 7.16
N SER A 66 -20.87 -2.99 6.58
CA SER A 66 -21.07 -2.12 5.41
C SER A 66 -20.70 -0.66 5.72
N ALA A 67 -21.06 -0.15 6.90
CA ALA A 67 -20.72 1.21 7.30
C ALA A 67 -19.19 1.41 7.46
N LEU A 68 -18.47 0.40 7.96
CA LEU A 68 -17.00 0.41 7.95
C LEU A 68 -16.45 0.49 6.51
N GLN A 69 -17.01 -0.29 5.58
CA GLN A 69 -16.58 -0.25 4.18
C GLN A 69 -16.82 1.11 3.54
N ASP A 70 -17.95 1.78 3.82
CA ASP A 70 -18.22 3.14 3.35
C ASP A 70 -17.16 4.12 3.87
N GLU A 71 -16.79 4.03 5.14
CA GLU A 71 -15.80 4.88 5.77
C GLU A 71 -14.39 4.62 5.22
N TRP A 72 -13.98 3.36 5.13
CA TRP A 72 -12.69 2.96 4.55
C TRP A 72 -12.58 3.34 3.08
N HIS A 73 -13.65 3.15 2.30
CA HIS A 73 -13.68 3.58 0.90
C HIS A 73 -13.46 5.09 0.79
N HIS A 74 -14.13 5.88 1.62
CA HIS A 74 -13.92 7.32 1.65
C HIS A 74 -12.49 7.69 2.06
N ILE A 75 -11.92 7.06 3.10
CA ILE A 75 -10.52 7.27 3.52
C ILE A 75 -9.56 7.05 2.35
N LEU A 76 -9.67 5.92 1.68
CA LEU A 76 -8.78 5.51 0.61
C LEU A 76 -8.94 6.35 -0.67
N LEU A 77 -10.16 6.76 -1.01
CA LEU A 77 -10.48 7.50 -2.24
C LEU A 77 -10.27 9.01 -2.11
N SER A 78 -10.87 9.61 -1.10
CA SER A 78 -11.03 11.08 -0.99
C SER A 78 -10.45 11.65 0.31
N GLY A 79 -10.05 10.78 1.22
CA GLY A 79 -9.56 11.12 2.54
C GLY A 79 -8.03 11.09 2.65
N PRO A 80 -7.52 10.67 3.82
CA PRO A 80 -6.09 10.53 4.07
C PRO A 80 -5.35 9.51 3.21
N GLY A 81 -6.02 8.63 2.47
CA GLY A 81 -5.35 7.61 1.64
C GLY A 81 -4.84 6.39 2.41
N ILE A 82 -4.85 6.45 3.74
CA ILE A 82 -4.34 5.43 4.64
C ILE A 82 -5.17 5.35 5.92
N PHE A 83 -5.28 4.15 6.50
CA PHE A 83 -5.72 3.92 7.87
C PHE A 83 -4.96 2.76 8.51
N ILE A 84 -5.06 2.64 9.84
CA ILE A 84 -4.46 1.55 10.61
C ILE A 84 -5.57 0.76 11.28
N THR A 85 -5.42 -0.57 11.31
CA THR A 85 -6.19 -1.43 12.20
C THR A 85 -5.27 -1.97 13.29
N LYS A 86 -5.62 -1.67 14.54
CA LYS A 86 -4.94 -2.20 15.72
C LYS A 86 -5.39 -3.63 15.96
N ASN A 87 -4.43 -4.51 16.29
CA ASN A 87 -4.72 -5.86 16.76
C ASN A 87 -5.59 -6.67 15.77
N LEU A 88 -5.34 -6.51 14.46
CA LEU A 88 -6.04 -7.24 13.41
C LEU A 88 -5.81 -8.75 13.52
N TYR A 89 -4.60 -9.13 13.93
CA TYR A 89 -4.22 -10.47 14.36
C TYR A 89 -4.02 -10.46 15.88
N PRO A 90 -5.06 -10.80 16.67
CA PRO A 90 -5.02 -10.66 18.12
C PRO A 90 -4.28 -11.78 18.86
N ASP A 91 -3.99 -12.88 18.17
CA ASP A 91 -3.27 -14.01 18.74
C ASP A 91 -1.77 -13.92 18.38
N PRO A 92 -0.90 -13.52 19.32
CA PRO A 92 0.53 -13.43 19.05
C PRO A 92 1.15 -14.80 18.74
N SER A 93 0.57 -15.91 19.24
CA SER A 93 1.11 -17.25 19.00
C SER A 93 0.99 -17.67 17.54
N LEU A 94 -0.07 -17.25 16.85
CA LEU A 94 -0.21 -17.45 15.41
C LEU A 94 0.90 -16.72 14.65
N LEU A 95 1.18 -15.46 14.98
CA LEU A 95 2.21 -14.67 14.32
C LEU A 95 3.61 -15.22 14.60
N THR A 96 3.90 -15.63 15.84
CA THR A 96 5.14 -16.33 16.18
C THR A 96 5.32 -17.60 15.34
N HIS A 97 4.26 -18.40 15.18
CA HIS A 97 4.35 -19.63 14.40
C HIS A 97 4.52 -19.36 12.89
N VAL A 98 3.80 -18.38 12.34
CA VAL A 98 3.97 -17.96 10.94
C VAL A 98 5.39 -17.41 10.69
N ASN A 99 5.95 -16.69 11.67
CA ASN A 99 7.35 -16.27 11.65
C ASN A 99 8.28 -17.49 11.55
N GLU A 100 8.17 -18.49 12.43
CA GLU A 100 9.00 -19.72 12.34
C GLU A 100 8.91 -20.40 10.96
N VAL A 101 7.71 -20.40 10.35
CA VAL A 101 7.50 -20.91 8.99
C VAL A 101 8.29 -20.10 7.96
N PHE A 102 8.24 -18.76 8.03
CA PHE A 102 9.01 -17.88 7.14
C PHE A 102 10.52 -18.02 7.33
N ASP A 103 11.03 -18.12 8.56
CA ASP A 103 12.45 -18.42 8.84
C ASP A 103 12.88 -19.72 8.14
N SER A 104 12.04 -20.75 8.25
CA SER A 104 12.33 -22.04 7.63
C SER A 104 12.35 -21.96 6.09
N ILE A 105 11.55 -21.07 5.49
CA ILE A 105 11.55 -20.82 4.04
C ILE A 105 12.84 -20.10 3.65
N ILE A 106 13.20 -19.03 4.35
CA ILE A 106 14.43 -18.25 4.12
C ILE A 106 15.65 -19.17 4.22
N ALA A 107 15.77 -19.95 5.29
CA ALA A 107 16.89 -20.87 5.50
C ALA A 107 16.98 -21.92 4.37
N SER A 108 15.84 -22.46 3.93
CA SER A 108 15.77 -23.45 2.85
C SER A 108 16.18 -22.86 1.50
N GLU A 109 15.76 -21.63 1.19
CA GLU A 109 16.06 -21.00 -0.11
C GLU A 109 17.50 -20.49 -0.18
N ALA A 110 18.03 -19.97 0.94
CA ALA A 110 19.45 -19.63 1.08
C ALA A 110 20.34 -20.87 0.88
N ALA A 111 19.99 -22.02 1.47
CA ALA A 111 20.75 -23.26 1.30
C ALA A 111 20.70 -23.80 -0.13
N ALA A 112 19.60 -23.55 -0.86
CA ALA A 112 19.40 -24.04 -2.21
C ALA A 112 20.04 -23.16 -3.31
N ASN A 113 20.65 -22.02 -2.96
CA ASN A 113 21.18 -21.02 -3.92
C ASN A 113 20.16 -20.62 -5.00
N VAL A 114 18.87 -20.62 -4.67
CA VAL A 114 17.81 -20.24 -5.62
C VAL A 114 17.75 -18.72 -5.69
N SER A 115 18.33 -18.11 -6.73
CA SER A 115 18.30 -16.67 -6.98
C SER A 115 17.14 -16.22 -7.88
N LYS A 116 15.99 -16.91 -7.84
CA LYS A 116 14.86 -16.60 -8.72
C LYS A 116 13.96 -15.54 -8.09
N GLY A 117 14.30 -14.26 -8.29
CA GLY A 117 13.49 -13.11 -7.85
C GLY A 117 13.63 -12.78 -6.36
N ASP A 118 13.83 -13.79 -5.52
CA ASP A 118 14.14 -13.62 -4.10
C ASP A 118 15.52 -13.00 -3.86
N HIS A 119 15.53 -12.00 -2.97
CA HIS A 119 16.73 -11.30 -2.53
C HIS A 119 17.03 -11.73 -1.10
N PHE A 120 17.90 -12.73 -0.96
CA PHE A 120 18.54 -13.10 0.31
C PHE A 120 19.88 -12.39 0.34
N ALA A 121 19.90 -11.23 0.98
CA ALA A 121 21.04 -10.35 0.91
C ALA A 121 22.11 -10.74 1.96
N PRO A 122 23.39 -10.35 1.76
CA PRO A 122 24.45 -10.53 2.75
C PRO A 122 24.11 -9.87 4.10
N PRO A 123 24.90 -10.11 5.17
CA PRO A 123 24.68 -9.47 6.47
C PRO A 123 24.47 -7.96 6.33
N ASN A 124 23.41 -7.43 6.94
CA ASN A 124 22.98 -6.01 6.93
C ASN A 124 22.18 -5.54 5.71
N ALA A 125 21.67 -6.44 4.87
CA ALA A 125 20.75 -6.08 3.80
C ALA A 125 19.39 -6.79 3.96
N ASN A 126 18.34 -6.13 3.48
CA ASN A 126 16.95 -6.58 3.68
C ASN A 126 16.72 -7.97 3.06
N THR A 127 15.93 -8.80 3.75
CA THR A 127 15.54 -10.13 3.29
C THR A 127 14.11 -10.10 2.77
N ARG A 128 13.86 -10.77 1.63
CA ARG A 128 12.53 -10.82 1.01
C ARG A 128 12.13 -12.24 0.65
N ILE A 129 10.87 -12.58 0.89
CA ILE A 129 10.21 -13.76 0.35
C ILE A 129 9.15 -13.32 -0.66
N TRP A 130 9.42 -13.49 -1.95
CA TRP A 130 8.41 -13.36 -3.00
C TRP A 130 7.46 -14.54 -2.98
N ASN A 131 6.21 -14.27 -3.34
CA ASN A 131 5.13 -15.27 -3.34
C ASN A 131 5.06 -16.02 -1.99
N ALA A 132 5.20 -15.29 -0.89
CA ALA A 132 5.09 -15.82 0.46
C ALA A 132 3.74 -16.52 0.67
N PHE A 133 2.68 -16.06 0.00
CA PHE A 133 1.37 -16.72 0.00
C PHE A 133 1.45 -18.21 -0.35
N SER A 134 1.95 -18.52 -1.55
CA SER A 134 2.02 -19.93 -2.01
C SER A 134 3.06 -20.72 -1.23
N LYS A 135 4.20 -20.09 -0.90
CA LYS A 135 5.28 -20.74 -0.15
C LYS A 135 4.83 -21.12 1.26
N HIS A 136 4.08 -20.26 1.95
CA HIS A 136 3.49 -20.54 3.26
C HIS A 136 2.50 -21.69 3.18
N GLY A 137 1.53 -21.64 2.26
CA GLY A 137 0.54 -22.71 2.11
C GLY A 137 1.13 -24.07 1.78
N LEU A 138 2.28 -24.12 1.08
CA LEU A 138 3.01 -25.36 0.82
C LEU A 138 3.86 -25.82 2.01
N ARG A 139 4.41 -24.89 2.79
CA ARG A 139 5.30 -25.19 3.92
C ARG A 139 4.54 -25.62 5.15
N ASP A 140 3.49 -24.90 5.51
CA ASP A 140 2.64 -25.21 6.65
C ASP A 140 1.17 -24.85 6.35
N PRO A 141 0.38 -25.81 5.84
CA PRO A 141 -1.02 -25.57 5.49
C PRO A 141 -1.91 -25.15 6.66
N SER A 142 -1.60 -25.55 7.90
CA SER A 142 -2.43 -25.25 9.07
C SER A 142 -2.38 -23.77 9.41
N SER A 143 -1.17 -23.22 9.68
CA SER A 143 -1.02 -21.80 9.98
C SER A 143 -1.35 -20.93 8.78
N PHE A 144 -1.18 -21.41 7.56
CA PHE A 144 -1.67 -20.72 6.36
C PHE A 144 -3.18 -20.52 6.44
N VAL A 145 -3.96 -21.57 6.70
CA VAL A 145 -5.43 -21.44 6.82
C VAL A 145 -5.78 -20.48 7.96
N ASP A 146 -5.14 -20.62 9.12
CA ASP A 146 -5.45 -19.78 10.29
C ASP A 146 -5.12 -18.29 10.04
N TYR A 147 -3.98 -18.01 9.41
CA TYR A 147 -3.54 -16.66 9.07
C TYR A 147 -4.44 -16.03 7.99
N TYR A 148 -4.60 -16.70 6.86
CA TYR A 148 -5.29 -16.14 5.70
C TYR A 148 -6.82 -16.17 5.78
N SER A 149 -7.40 -16.88 6.74
CA SER A 149 -8.85 -16.91 6.98
C SER A 149 -9.34 -15.76 7.86
N ASN A 150 -8.50 -14.76 8.17
CA ASN A 150 -8.93 -13.57 8.90
C ASN A 150 -10.07 -12.85 8.14
N PRO A 151 -11.31 -12.80 8.68
CA PRO A 151 -12.46 -12.31 7.95
C PRO A 151 -12.46 -10.79 7.73
N TRP A 152 -11.59 -10.05 8.42
CA TRP A 152 -11.43 -8.62 8.21
C TRP A 152 -10.73 -8.30 6.88
N ILE A 153 -9.75 -9.11 6.47
CA ILE A 153 -8.99 -8.93 5.22
C ILE A 153 -9.91 -8.81 3.99
N PRO A 154 -10.81 -9.78 3.70
CA PRO A 154 -11.69 -9.67 2.54
C PRO A 154 -12.72 -8.53 2.68
N LEU A 155 -13.10 -8.14 3.90
CA LEU A 155 -14.01 -7.00 4.12
C LEU A 155 -13.33 -5.68 3.76
N ILE A 156 -12.09 -5.47 4.22
CA ILE A 156 -11.26 -4.31 3.89
C ILE A 156 -10.99 -4.26 2.39
N ALA A 157 -10.52 -5.38 1.81
CA ALA A 157 -10.22 -5.46 0.39
C ALA A 157 -11.44 -5.13 -0.48
N SER A 158 -12.63 -5.64 -0.13
CA SER A 158 -13.85 -5.38 -0.89
C SER A 158 -14.40 -3.96 -0.75
N ALA A 159 -13.99 -3.19 0.26
CA ALA A 159 -14.29 -1.75 0.33
C ALA A 159 -13.61 -0.97 -0.82
N TRP A 160 -12.48 -1.46 -1.34
CA TRP A 160 -11.72 -0.82 -2.42
C TRP A 160 -11.88 -1.53 -3.77
N LEU A 161 -11.62 -2.84 -3.80
CA LEU A 161 -11.50 -3.65 -5.01
C LEU A 161 -12.80 -4.37 -5.40
N GLY A 162 -13.80 -4.33 -4.51
CA GLY A 162 -15.03 -5.10 -4.67
C GLY A 162 -14.88 -6.59 -4.29
N PRO A 163 -15.94 -7.38 -4.52
CA PRO A 163 -16.07 -8.72 -3.95
C PRO A 163 -15.19 -9.80 -4.60
N ALA A 164 -14.60 -9.51 -5.76
CA ALA A 164 -13.83 -10.48 -6.57
C ALA A 164 -12.31 -10.27 -6.49
N HIS A 165 -11.83 -9.71 -5.39
CA HIS A 165 -10.40 -9.49 -5.15
C HIS A 165 -9.62 -10.80 -5.02
N ARG A 166 -8.32 -10.74 -5.28
CA ARG A 166 -7.37 -11.81 -5.02
C ARG A 166 -6.27 -11.31 -4.12
N LEU A 167 -5.68 -12.24 -3.38
CA LEU A 167 -4.61 -11.96 -2.44
C LEU A 167 -3.30 -12.54 -2.96
N THR A 168 -2.24 -11.76 -2.95
CA THR A 168 -0.86 -12.27 -3.06
C THR A 168 -0.05 -11.65 -1.94
N ALA A 169 0.90 -12.40 -1.38
CA ALA A 169 1.68 -11.98 -0.22
C ALA A 169 3.16 -11.97 -0.53
N GLN A 170 3.87 -11.05 0.11
CA GLN A 170 5.32 -10.98 0.14
C GLN A 170 5.78 -10.68 1.57
N VAL A 171 6.89 -11.25 2.00
CA VAL A 171 7.49 -10.91 3.30
C VAL A 171 8.68 -10.00 3.04
N ASN A 172 8.74 -8.88 3.76
CA ASN A 172 9.88 -7.97 3.73
C ASN A 172 10.43 -7.83 5.15
N ILE A 173 11.66 -8.30 5.36
CA ILE A 173 12.39 -8.17 6.62
C ILE A 173 13.47 -7.11 6.43
N VAL A 174 13.37 -6.04 7.18
CA VAL A 174 14.39 -5.00 7.21
C VAL A 174 15.34 -5.28 8.37
N MET A 175 16.63 -5.27 8.06
CA MET A 175 17.68 -5.54 9.03
C MET A 175 18.13 -4.25 9.71
N PRO A 176 18.58 -4.28 10.97
CA PRO A 176 19.19 -3.13 11.62
C PRO A 176 20.32 -2.52 10.75
N GLY A 177 20.30 -1.21 10.60
CA GLY A 177 21.26 -0.48 9.75
C GLY A 177 20.95 -0.52 8.24
N GLY A 178 19.80 -1.07 7.84
CA GLY A 178 19.32 -0.99 6.46
C GLY A 178 19.04 0.44 6.01
N GLU A 179 19.27 0.73 4.72
CA GLU A 179 18.98 2.03 4.13
C GLU A 179 17.47 2.22 3.95
N ALA A 180 17.00 3.44 4.23
CA ALA A 180 15.60 3.80 4.04
C ALA A 180 15.20 3.73 2.55
N GLN A 181 13.99 3.26 2.27
CA GLN A 181 13.55 3.20 0.88
C GLN A 181 13.26 4.60 0.32
N ILE A 182 13.42 4.73 -1.00
CA ILE A 182 13.08 5.96 -1.70
C ILE A 182 11.54 6.04 -1.83
N PRO A 183 10.94 7.22 -1.61
CA PRO A 183 9.50 7.40 -1.81
C PRO A 183 9.08 7.01 -3.21
N HIS A 184 8.02 6.22 -3.32
CA HIS A 184 7.45 5.80 -4.58
C HIS A 184 5.93 5.70 -4.46
N ARG A 185 5.26 5.45 -5.58
CA ARG A 185 3.86 5.03 -5.60
C ARG A 185 3.85 3.68 -6.23
N ASP A 186 3.31 2.69 -5.56
CA ASP A 186 3.37 1.34 -6.07
C ASP A 186 2.43 1.12 -7.26
N TYR A 187 2.68 0.02 -8.00
CA TYR A 187 1.92 -0.58 -9.12
C TYR A 187 0.89 0.31 -9.88
N HIS A 188 0.86 0.37 -11.21
CA HIS A 188 1.72 -0.27 -12.22
C HIS A 188 2.82 0.67 -12.76
N LEU A 189 2.66 1.99 -12.55
CA LEU A 189 3.58 3.03 -13.05
C LEU A 189 4.72 3.36 -12.08
N GLY A 190 4.63 2.86 -10.84
CA GLY A 190 5.62 3.09 -9.79
C GLY A 190 7.04 2.67 -10.15
N PHE A 191 7.14 1.53 -10.80
CA PHE A 191 8.40 0.91 -11.19
C PHE A 191 8.84 1.26 -12.61
N GLN A 192 8.05 2.05 -13.34
CA GLN A 192 8.37 2.52 -14.69
C GLN A 192 9.31 3.74 -14.65
N GLY A 193 10.10 3.95 -15.71
CA GLY A 193 10.84 5.20 -15.87
C GLY A 193 9.92 6.41 -16.07
N SER A 194 10.45 7.62 -15.83
CA SER A 194 9.67 8.86 -15.94
C SER A 194 9.06 9.07 -17.33
N SER A 195 9.81 8.73 -18.39
CA SER A 195 9.37 8.83 -19.78
C SER A 195 8.24 7.86 -20.10
N GLU A 196 8.37 6.63 -19.63
CA GLU A 196 7.41 5.54 -19.83
C GLU A 196 6.11 5.87 -19.11
N ALA A 197 6.19 6.25 -17.83
CA ALA A 197 5.03 6.68 -17.06
C ALA A 197 4.33 7.90 -17.67
N ALA A 198 5.08 8.84 -18.27
CA ALA A 198 4.52 10.03 -18.91
C ALA A 198 3.80 9.74 -20.24
N ALA A 199 4.05 8.59 -20.86
CA ALA A 199 3.35 8.16 -22.09
C ALA A 199 1.91 7.67 -21.81
N PHE A 200 1.61 7.30 -20.56
CA PHE A 200 0.28 6.86 -20.16
C PHE A 200 -0.71 8.02 -20.10
N PRO A 201 -1.94 7.85 -20.63
CA PRO A 201 -3.00 8.83 -20.45
C PRO A 201 -3.30 9.10 -18.98
N ARG A 202 -3.76 10.32 -18.66
CA ARG A 202 -4.25 10.72 -17.33
C ARG A 202 -5.25 9.72 -16.74
N ALA A 203 -6.16 9.22 -17.57
CA ALA A 203 -7.13 8.21 -17.17
C ALA A 203 -6.48 6.88 -16.73
N ALA A 204 -5.36 6.47 -17.34
CA ALA A 204 -4.64 5.27 -16.95
C ALA A 204 -3.89 5.47 -15.61
N HIS A 205 -3.35 6.66 -15.36
CA HIS A 205 -2.79 7.01 -14.04
C HIS A 205 -3.85 6.90 -12.94
N ALA A 206 -5.06 7.44 -13.18
CA ALA A 206 -6.17 7.33 -12.22
C ALA A 206 -6.63 5.87 -12.06
N ALA A 207 -6.89 5.16 -13.17
CA ALA A 207 -7.33 3.77 -13.14
C ALA A 207 -6.37 2.85 -12.38
N SER A 208 -5.06 3.10 -12.48
CA SER A 208 -4.02 2.32 -11.78
C SER A 208 -4.21 2.27 -10.27
N GLN A 209 -4.69 3.36 -9.67
CA GLN A 209 -4.92 3.46 -8.23
C GLN A 209 -5.96 2.42 -7.75
N PHE A 210 -6.89 2.05 -8.62
CA PHE A 210 -8.01 1.15 -8.31
C PHE A 210 -7.73 -0.32 -8.61
N LEU A 211 -6.55 -0.65 -9.16
CA LEU A 211 -6.23 -2.03 -9.52
C LEU A 211 -5.77 -2.87 -8.33
N THR A 212 -5.34 -2.21 -7.24
CA THR A 212 -4.75 -2.88 -6.08
C THR A 212 -5.05 -2.09 -4.81
N LEU A 213 -5.12 -2.80 -3.69
CA LEU A 213 -5.06 -2.25 -2.34
C LEU A 213 -3.82 -2.84 -1.67
N GLN A 214 -3.14 -2.05 -0.84
CA GLN A 214 -2.03 -2.56 -0.04
C GLN A 214 -2.39 -2.61 1.42
N GLY A 215 -1.94 -3.68 2.05
CA GLY A 215 -1.89 -3.78 3.49
C GLY A 215 -0.56 -4.37 3.93
N ALA A 216 -0.14 -4.03 5.14
CA ALA A 216 1.12 -4.43 5.73
C ALA A 216 0.89 -4.83 7.20
N VAL A 217 0.89 -6.13 7.48
CA VAL A 217 0.72 -6.66 8.84
C VAL A 217 2.04 -6.61 9.59
N ALA A 218 2.08 -6.05 10.79
CA ALA A 218 3.26 -6.06 11.66
C ALA A 218 3.44 -7.45 12.30
N HIS A 219 4.52 -8.15 11.95
CA HIS A 219 4.84 -9.48 12.49
C HIS A 219 5.67 -9.44 13.79
N GLY A 220 6.03 -8.25 14.25
CA GLY A 220 6.65 -7.92 15.52
C GLY A 220 6.33 -6.48 15.90
N ASP A 221 6.80 -6.03 17.06
CA ASP A 221 6.71 -4.62 17.44
C ASP A 221 7.67 -3.77 16.59
N ILE A 222 7.18 -2.62 16.13
CA ILE A 222 7.86 -1.72 15.18
C ILE A 222 7.83 -0.31 15.77
N PRO A 223 8.73 0.01 16.71
CA PRO A 223 8.79 1.35 17.30
C PRO A 223 9.37 2.37 16.31
N VAL A 224 9.18 3.68 16.54
CA VAL A 224 9.50 4.72 15.52
C VAL A 224 10.98 4.76 15.13
N GLU A 225 11.87 4.55 16.09
CA GLU A 225 13.32 4.45 15.89
C GLU A 225 13.70 3.23 15.04
N SER A 226 12.76 2.30 14.86
CA SER A 226 12.85 1.22 13.91
C SER A 226 12.60 1.60 12.46
N GLY A 227 12.33 2.87 12.23
CA GLY A 227 12.09 3.43 10.92
C GLY A 227 10.78 3.03 10.26
N PRO A 228 9.66 2.69 10.95
CA PRO A 228 8.45 2.16 10.31
C PRO A 228 8.03 2.94 9.08
N THR A 229 7.32 2.25 8.18
CA THR A 229 6.85 2.81 6.90
C THR A 229 6.49 4.28 7.00
N ARG A 230 7.20 5.09 6.21
CA ARG A 230 6.98 6.52 6.12
C ARG A 230 5.89 6.77 5.09
N VAL A 231 4.84 7.45 5.51
CA VAL A 231 3.66 7.73 4.69
C VAL A 231 3.42 9.22 4.65
N LEU A 232 2.61 9.66 3.69
CA LEU A 232 2.25 11.06 3.56
C LEU A 232 0.77 11.16 3.23
N PRO A 233 -0.10 11.28 4.27
CA PRO A 233 -1.53 11.35 4.09
C PRO A 233 -1.95 12.40 3.06
N TYR A 234 -3.00 12.11 2.30
CA TYR A 234 -3.57 12.95 1.23
C TYR A 234 -2.70 13.07 -0.04
N SER A 235 -1.53 12.44 -0.08
CA SER A 235 -0.66 12.51 -1.24
C SER A 235 -1.32 11.90 -2.49
N GLN A 236 -2.20 10.91 -2.33
CA GLN A 236 -2.96 10.26 -3.41
C GLN A 236 -3.87 11.17 -4.21
N LEU A 237 -4.29 12.28 -3.62
CA LEU A 237 -5.15 13.26 -4.29
C LEU A 237 -4.40 14.10 -5.33
N VAL A 238 -3.06 14.03 -5.37
CA VAL A 238 -2.26 14.72 -6.39
C VAL A 238 -2.32 13.97 -7.72
N GLU A 239 -2.93 14.63 -8.71
CA GLU A 239 -2.89 14.18 -10.09
C GLU A 239 -1.45 14.07 -10.63
N GLY A 240 -1.19 12.98 -11.36
CA GLY A 240 0.10 12.74 -11.99
C GLY A 240 1.21 12.41 -10.98
N GLY A 241 0.84 12.04 -9.75
CA GLY A 241 1.84 11.84 -8.70
C GLY A 241 2.81 10.67 -8.93
N TYR A 242 2.49 9.73 -9.83
CA TYR A 242 3.46 8.76 -10.34
C TYR A 242 4.67 9.44 -10.99
N LEU A 243 4.49 10.61 -11.61
CA LEU A 243 5.59 11.40 -12.18
C LEU A 243 6.21 12.32 -11.13
N SER A 244 5.37 12.95 -10.31
CA SER A 244 5.78 13.97 -9.35
C SER A 244 6.76 13.45 -8.30
N ILE A 245 6.59 12.22 -7.81
CA ILE A 245 7.43 11.64 -6.74
C ILE A 245 8.92 11.55 -7.11
N ARG A 246 9.25 11.62 -8.41
CA ARG A 246 10.64 11.57 -8.92
C ARG A 246 11.33 12.93 -8.92
N SER A 247 10.60 14.02 -8.69
CA SER A 247 11.16 15.37 -8.57
C SER A 247 11.91 15.53 -7.24
N GLU A 248 13.05 16.21 -7.26
CA GLU A 248 13.80 16.56 -6.05
C GLU A 248 12.96 17.39 -5.07
N ASP A 249 12.14 18.33 -5.56
CA ASP A 249 11.27 19.15 -4.72
C ASP A 249 10.21 18.31 -4.00
N PHE A 250 9.62 17.33 -4.68
CA PHE A 250 8.67 16.41 -4.05
C PHE A 250 9.34 15.52 -3.01
N ARG A 251 10.56 15.03 -3.29
CA ARG A 251 11.33 14.23 -2.33
C ARG A 251 11.71 15.06 -1.10
N ALA A 252 12.09 16.32 -1.29
CA ALA A 252 12.40 17.22 -0.18
C ALA A 252 11.15 17.47 0.70
N LEU A 253 10.01 17.77 0.08
CA LEU A 253 8.74 17.92 0.81
C LEU A 253 8.34 16.64 1.54
N PHE A 254 8.54 15.48 0.93
CA PHE A 254 8.29 14.20 1.58
C PHE A 254 9.17 14.05 2.84
N GLN A 255 10.48 14.31 2.73
CA GLN A 255 11.39 14.19 3.88
C GLN A 255 11.07 15.19 5.00
N GLU A 256 10.51 16.35 4.67
CA GLU A 256 10.09 17.36 5.65
C GLU A 256 8.77 17.01 6.36
N HIS A 257 7.86 16.29 5.69
CA HIS A 257 6.47 16.16 6.13
C HIS A 257 5.97 14.72 6.35
N TYR A 258 6.79 13.70 6.10
CA TYR A 258 6.34 12.32 6.29
C TYR A 258 5.85 12.07 7.72
N VAL A 259 4.89 11.17 7.82
CA VAL A 259 4.39 10.60 9.06
C VAL A 259 4.91 9.17 9.16
N SER A 260 5.32 8.76 10.35
CA SER A 260 5.70 7.38 10.66
C SER A 260 5.18 7.09 12.07
N LEU A 261 4.39 6.04 12.22
CA LEU A 261 3.79 5.65 13.50
C LEU A 261 4.35 4.31 13.95
N ALA A 262 4.50 4.16 15.27
CA ALA A 262 4.85 2.87 15.84
C ALA A 262 3.71 1.87 15.63
N MET A 263 4.07 0.63 15.32
CA MET A 263 3.14 -0.50 15.22
C MET A 263 3.45 -1.52 16.30
N GLN A 264 2.41 -2.20 16.75
CA GLN A 264 2.54 -3.38 17.59
C GLN A 264 2.34 -4.62 16.73
N GLN A 265 2.90 -5.75 17.19
CA GLN A 265 2.65 -7.03 16.55
C GLN A 265 1.14 -7.27 16.36
N GLY A 266 0.73 -7.61 15.14
CA GLY A 266 -0.64 -7.89 14.76
C GLY A 266 -1.45 -6.68 14.29
N ASP A 267 -0.89 -5.47 14.33
CA ASP A 267 -1.48 -4.31 13.66
C ASP A 267 -1.33 -4.42 12.13
N GLU A 268 -2.19 -3.76 11.37
CA GLU A 268 -2.06 -3.65 9.90
C GLU A 268 -2.19 -2.19 9.45
N TYR A 269 -1.26 -1.76 8.59
CA TYR A 269 -1.42 -0.55 7.77
C TYR A 269 -2.21 -0.88 6.51
N ILE A 270 -3.15 -0.03 6.10
CA ILE A 270 -3.90 -0.19 4.85
C ILE A 270 -3.88 1.13 4.10
N ALA A 271 -3.37 1.13 2.86
CA ALA A 271 -3.22 2.33 2.05
C ALA A 271 -3.66 2.11 0.59
N SER A 272 -4.28 3.13 0.01
CA SER A 272 -4.38 3.22 -1.46
C SER A 272 -2.98 3.59 -1.98
N ARG A 273 -2.53 2.93 -3.07
CA ARG A 273 -1.12 2.83 -3.54
C ARG A 273 -0.34 4.13 -3.85
N CYS A 274 -0.80 5.27 -3.38
CA CYS A 274 -0.23 6.58 -3.66
C CYS A 274 0.60 7.19 -2.53
N GLU A 275 0.67 6.52 -1.40
CA GLU A 275 1.46 6.96 -0.25
C GLU A 275 2.63 5.99 -0.14
N SER A 276 3.85 6.51 -0.09
CA SER A 276 5.07 5.71 -0.20
C SER A 276 5.07 4.50 0.70
N LEU A 277 5.30 3.32 0.11
CA LEU A 277 5.61 2.12 0.86
C LEU A 277 7.11 1.93 0.83
N ALA A 278 7.83 2.61 1.71
CA ALA A 278 8.99 1.93 2.24
C ALA A 278 8.46 0.66 2.91
N ASP A 279 8.67 -0.51 2.29
CA ASP A 279 8.33 -1.80 2.90
C ASP A 279 8.78 -1.78 4.36
N ILE A 280 7.90 -2.25 5.25
CA ILE A 280 8.03 -2.27 6.71
C ILE A 280 9.49 -2.15 7.18
N GLU A 281 9.92 -0.92 7.49
CA GLU A 281 11.23 -0.63 8.02
C GLU A 281 11.24 -1.01 9.52
N CYS A 282 12.14 -1.91 9.90
CA CYS A 282 12.41 -2.34 11.28
C CYS A 282 13.91 -2.20 11.58
N VAL A 283 14.25 -1.28 12.48
CA VAL A 283 15.58 -1.02 13.05
C VAL A 283 15.47 -1.09 14.58
N TRP A 284 15.99 -2.13 15.22
CA TRP A 284 16.40 -1.96 16.62
C TRP A 284 17.74 -2.61 16.88
N GLU A 285 18.54 -1.87 17.62
CA GLU A 285 19.81 -2.28 18.19
C GLU A 285 19.65 -2.24 19.72
N THR A 286 19.12 -3.32 20.29
CA THR A 286 19.56 -3.85 21.58
C THR A 286 19.21 -5.34 21.64
N ASP A 287 20.24 -6.15 21.89
CA ASP A 287 20.20 -7.57 22.29
C ASP A 287 20.23 -8.67 21.20
N GLY A 288 20.41 -8.31 19.94
CA GLY A 288 20.92 -9.26 18.93
C GLY A 288 19.93 -10.30 18.38
N GLU A 289 18.61 -10.06 18.49
CA GLU A 289 17.58 -10.86 17.83
C GLU A 289 16.93 -10.07 16.68
N CYS A 290 16.72 -10.71 15.53
CA CYS A 290 16.10 -10.10 14.34
C CYS A 290 14.57 -10.17 14.47
N GLY A 291 13.89 -9.03 14.33
CA GLY A 291 12.43 -8.95 14.28
C GLY A 291 11.88 -9.01 12.86
N TYR A 292 10.66 -9.52 12.70
CA TYR A 292 9.99 -9.60 11.41
C TYR A 292 9.40 -8.27 10.96
N GLY A 293 9.80 -7.82 9.76
CA GLY A 293 9.07 -6.81 8.99
C GLY A 293 7.88 -7.47 8.26
N GLY A 294 6.83 -6.69 8.00
CA GLY A 294 5.50 -7.18 7.68
C GLY A 294 5.29 -7.85 6.32
N VAL A 295 4.03 -8.22 6.07
CA VAL A 295 3.58 -8.90 4.84
C VAL A 295 2.81 -7.93 3.92
N ASP A 296 3.29 -7.70 2.69
CA ASP A 296 2.66 -6.82 1.68
C ASP A 296 1.71 -7.58 0.73
N TRP A 297 0.56 -6.97 0.45
CA TRP A 297 -0.52 -7.49 -0.39
C TRP A 297 -0.58 -6.83 -1.80
N GLY A 298 -0.65 -7.61 -2.90
CA GLY A 298 -0.85 -7.04 -4.26
C GLY A 298 -1.54 -7.96 -5.28
N ASP A 299 -2.09 -7.41 -6.39
CA ASP A 299 -2.74 -8.18 -7.48
C ASP A 299 -2.41 -7.60 -8.90
N VAL A 300 -2.74 -8.34 -9.96
CA VAL A 300 -2.43 -8.08 -11.38
C VAL A 300 -3.70 -8.04 -12.24
N GLY A 301 -3.97 -6.92 -12.92
CA GLY A 301 -5.11 -6.76 -13.85
C GLY A 301 -4.77 -7.11 -15.31
N GLY A 302 -5.70 -7.78 -16.00
CA GLY A 302 -5.62 -8.15 -17.43
C GLY A 302 -6.62 -7.40 -18.32
N PHE A 303 -6.33 -7.33 -19.63
CA PHE A 303 -7.17 -6.69 -20.66
C PHE A 303 -7.91 -7.75 -21.49
N GLU A 304 -9.21 -7.58 -21.67
CA GLU A 304 -10.05 -8.44 -22.53
C GLU A 304 -10.59 -7.61 -23.70
N GLY A 305 -10.20 -7.95 -24.93
CA GLY A 305 -10.69 -7.31 -26.15
C GLY A 305 -11.73 -8.21 -26.83
N GLN A 306 -12.97 -7.75 -26.93
CA GLN A 306 -13.99 -8.39 -27.76
C GLN A 306 -13.93 -7.85 -29.19
N VAL A 307 -13.67 -8.72 -30.16
CA VAL A 307 -13.80 -8.42 -31.59
C VAL A 307 -15.25 -8.64 -32.00
N TRP A 308 -15.91 -7.58 -32.47
CA TRP A 308 -17.23 -7.68 -33.11
C TRP A 308 -17.02 -7.82 -34.62
N GLU A 309 -17.23 -9.01 -35.17
CA GLU A 309 -17.41 -9.17 -36.62
C GLU A 309 -18.84 -8.76 -36.98
N GLY A 310 -18.97 -7.59 -37.62
CA GLY A 310 -20.22 -7.17 -38.24
C GLY A 310 -20.47 -8.02 -39.48
N GLY A 311 -21.50 -8.87 -39.44
CA GLY A 311 -22.03 -9.52 -40.63
C GLY A 311 -22.59 -8.47 -41.58
N GLY A 312 -21.90 -8.24 -42.69
CA GLY A 312 -22.43 -7.58 -43.89
C GLY A 312 -22.99 -8.63 -44.84
N GLU A 313 -24.23 -8.37 -45.27
CA GLU A 313 -25.11 -9.04 -46.26
C GLU A 313 -24.56 -10.22 -47.08
#